data_AF-A0AAV0AH39-F1
#
_entry.id   AF-A0AAV0AH39-F1
#
_cell.length_a   1.000
_cell.length_b   1.000
_cell.length_c   1.000
_cell.angle_alpha   90.00
_cell.angle_beta   90.00
_cell.angle_gamma   90.00
#
_symmetry.space_group_name_H-M   'P 1'
#
loop_
_entity.id
_entity.type
_entity.pdbx_description
1 polymer ?
#
loop_
_entity_poly.entity_id
_entity_poly.type
_entity_poly.pdbx_seq_one_letter_code
_entity_poly.pdbx_strand_id
1 'polypeptide(L)'
;MSRLFIILRKQSQSYLFLFIVIGITTFLLTIYSFIPKSKNYTDSPFSFLRFSGHPSTSDISFSDRSLNDVSLDYRRMLELETSPKDYNEHHPTLGFGSIYCISLPQRKDRRIMMEKIAKALGVRVTFVDAIPKSSSVVRWIAERAWEVRQEKLERISNHTGLEKSKIGGMGAGSIWLTVSGGKRSNLDILRDIEFPTRQTSTKADPGSPLDWVEYLWSVEDHSTLEAERPDFNVTEFMWDSNEPIEQRQLNEATISTYYNHLRTLRMVLEKGEHSALILEDDVDLEWDLERRWRSLQRHLPDDWETIFLGHCWGRELLKPQFGHPHLHRSTAPLCLHGYGVSLRGAKRLLELYSDPWIAFQTPVDTCIPTFIKLGLRSFSVEPTIINQSKILSSDIQLGTGSKWKGLLEDSVIKRILKSEGKDSKEFSAEQRDGIVDPASESIRPLPSLLLLLSRRKISFILLIRKSCQ
;
A
#
# COMPACT_ATOMS: atom_id res chain seq x y z
N MET A 1 23.84 -39.61 48.50
CA MET A 1 23.99 -39.28 47.06
C MET A 1 23.02 -38.19 46.57
N SER A 2 21.72 -38.23 46.89
CA SER A 2 20.73 -37.29 46.32
C SER A 2 20.75 -35.85 46.88
N ARG A 3 21.11 -35.62 48.15
CA ARG A 3 21.16 -34.27 48.74
C ARG A 3 22.38 -33.44 48.30
N LEU A 4 23.52 -34.08 48.05
CA LEU A 4 24.76 -33.40 47.62
C LEU A 4 24.65 -32.84 46.19
N PHE A 5 23.96 -33.57 45.30
CA PHE A 5 23.72 -33.13 43.91
C PHE A 5 22.83 -31.90 43.81
N ILE A 6 21.84 -31.75 44.70
CA ILE A 6 20.94 -30.60 44.72
C ILE A 6 21.66 -29.34 45.21
N ILE A 7 22.54 -29.49 46.21
CA ILE A 7 23.34 -28.38 46.74
C ILE A 7 24.34 -27.90 45.68
N LEU A 8 25.06 -28.82 45.03
CA LEU A 8 26.02 -28.48 43.97
C LEU A 8 25.33 -27.82 42.76
N ARG A 9 24.12 -28.25 42.39
CA ARG A 9 23.36 -27.65 41.29
C ARG A 9 22.87 -26.24 41.61
N LYS A 10 22.42 -25.98 42.84
CA LYS A 10 22.06 -24.61 43.28
C LYS A 10 23.29 -23.70 43.31
N GLN A 11 24.43 -24.20 43.80
CA GLN A 11 25.66 -23.42 43.87
C GLN A 11 26.17 -23.07 42.46
N SER A 12 26.14 -24.02 41.53
CA SER A 12 26.44 -23.82 40.10
C SER A 12 25.54 -22.75 39.46
N GLN A 13 24.24 -22.76 39.74
CA GLN A 13 23.32 -21.75 39.19
C GLN A 13 23.58 -20.35 39.76
N SER A 14 23.93 -20.24 41.05
CA SER A 14 24.30 -18.96 41.66
C SER A 14 25.58 -18.37 41.07
N TYR A 15 26.60 -19.19 40.80
CA TYR A 15 27.83 -18.71 40.15
C TYR A 15 27.60 -18.30 38.70
N LEU A 16 26.76 -19.04 37.96
CA LEU A 16 26.42 -18.68 36.58
C LEU A 16 25.67 -17.34 36.52
N PHE A 17 24.74 -17.11 37.45
CA PHE A 17 24.02 -15.83 37.54
C PHE A 17 24.97 -14.67 37.87
N LEU A 18 25.90 -14.87 38.82
CA LEU A 18 26.89 -13.87 39.19
C LEU A 18 27.81 -13.50 38.01
N PHE A 19 28.25 -14.50 37.23
CA PHE A 19 29.05 -14.26 36.03
C PHE A 19 28.32 -13.46 34.95
N ILE A 20 27.02 -13.73 34.73
CA ILE A 20 26.20 -12.99 33.77
C ILE A 20 26.06 -11.52 34.21
N VAL A 21 25.81 -11.28 35.50
CA VAL A 21 25.66 -9.91 36.03
C VAL A 21 26.97 -9.12 35.90
N ILE A 22 28.12 -9.73 36.21
CA ILE A 22 29.44 -9.08 36.05
C ILE A 22 29.75 -8.82 34.56
N GLY A 23 29.38 -9.73 33.66
CA GLY A 23 29.54 -9.53 32.22
C GLY A 23 28.71 -8.35 31.67
N ILE A 24 27.46 -8.20 32.14
CA ILE A 24 26.59 -7.10 31.72
C ILE A 24 27.11 -5.75 32.25
N THR A 25 27.56 -5.68 33.51
CA THR A 25 28.06 -4.43 34.10
C THR A 25 29.37 -3.97 33.47
N THR A 26 30.29 -4.89 33.19
CA THR A 26 31.54 -4.58 32.48
C THR A 26 31.29 -4.11 31.05
N PHE A 27 30.35 -4.74 30.33
CA PHE A 27 29.96 -4.33 28.98
C PHE A 27 29.34 -2.92 28.93
N LEU A 28 28.46 -2.60 29.89
CA LEU A 28 27.85 -1.27 30.00
C LEU A 28 28.88 -0.18 30.34
N LEU A 29 29.85 -0.48 31.21
CA LEU A 29 30.94 0.45 31.54
C LEU A 29 31.84 0.72 30.33
N THR A 30 32.15 -0.30 29.52
CA THR A 30 32.90 -0.10 28.26
C THR A 30 32.15 0.78 27.26
N ILE A 31 30.83 0.61 27.09
CA ILE A 31 30.04 1.47 26.21
C ILE A 31 30.05 2.92 26.71
N TYR A 32 29.91 3.13 28.02
CA TYR A 32 29.91 4.48 28.58
C TYR A 32 31.25 5.21 28.38
N SER A 33 32.37 4.48 28.40
CA SER A 33 33.70 5.05 28.14
C SER A 33 33.97 5.41 26.67
N PHE A 34 33.13 4.96 25.73
CA PHE A 34 33.28 5.23 24.29
C PHE A 34 32.33 6.32 23.75
N ILE A 35 31.57 7.00 24.61
CA ILE A 35 30.75 8.15 24.20
C ILE A 35 31.65 9.39 24.07
N PRO A 36 31.87 9.95 22.86
CA PRO A 36 32.66 11.16 22.72
C PRO A 36 31.93 12.36 23.33
N LYS A 37 32.60 13.07 24.26
CA LYS A 37 32.12 14.35 24.79
C LYS A 37 32.08 15.38 23.65
N SER A 38 30.90 15.93 23.36
CA SER A 38 30.74 16.96 22.34
C SER A 38 31.51 18.23 22.73
N LYS A 39 32.24 18.79 21.75
CA LYS A 39 32.88 20.09 21.86
C LYS A 39 31.84 21.19 21.65
N ASN A 40 31.75 22.10 22.61
CA ASN A 40 31.05 23.38 22.46
C ASN A 40 31.74 24.20 21.35
N TYR A 41 30.96 24.69 20.39
CA TYR A 41 31.38 25.73 19.47
C TYR A 41 30.52 26.97 19.69
N THR A 42 31.18 28.04 20.09
CA THR A 42 30.67 29.40 20.26
C THR A 42 30.72 30.17 18.94
N ASP A 43 29.66 30.94 18.71
CA ASP A 43 29.53 32.23 18.00
C ASP A 43 30.29 32.54 16.70
N SER A 44 29.52 32.92 15.66
CA SER A 44 29.81 34.13 14.84
C SER A 44 28.57 34.56 14.01
N PRO A 45 28.50 35.83 13.53
CA PRO A 45 27.26 36.61 13.45
C PRO A 45 26.63 36.78 12.05
N PHE A 46 25.37 37.24 12.11
CA PHE A 46 24.47 37.74 11.05
C PHE A 46 25.08 38.36 9.77
N SER A 47 24.42 38.06 8.64
CA SER A 47 24.17 39.05 7.58
C SER A 47 22.75 38.87 7.00
N PHE A 48 21.95 39.93 7.14
CA PHE A 48 20.59 40.10 6.62
C PHE A 48 20.57 40.14 5.08
N LEU A 49 19.68 39.34 4.46
CA LEU A 49 19.12 39.65 3.15
C LEU A 49 17.59 39.59 3.27
N ARG A 50 16.95 40.75 3.15
CA ARG A 50 15.49 40.90 3.07
C ARG A 50 15.03 40.36 1.71
N PHE A 51 14.11 39.41 1.72
CA PHE A 51 13.26 39.13 0.57
C PHE A 51 11.81 39.44 0.94
N SER A 52 11.17 40.21 0.08
CA SER A 52 9.83 40.78 0.23
C SER A 52 8.76 39.68 0.20
N GLY A 53 7.99 39.55 1.28
CA GLY A 53 6.94 38.55 1.41
C GLY A 53 5.70 38.85 0.56
N HIS A 54 5.15 37.80 -0.05
CA HIS A 54 3.70 37.68 -0.27
C HIS A 54 3.09 36.96 0.93
N PRO A 55 1.83 37.24 1.31
CA PRO A 55 1.26 36.70 2.52
C PRO A 55 1.09 35.19 2.36
N SER A 56 1.87 34.44 3.14
CA SER A 56 1.64 33.03 3.44
C SER A 56 0.23 32.92 4.01
N THR A 57 -0.65 32.20 3.32
CA THR A 57 -1.94 31.79 3.88
C THR A 57 -1.64 30.85 5.05
N SER A 58 -1.83 31.36 6.26
CA SER A 58 -1.66 30.62 7.50
C SER A 58 -2.50 29.34 7.46
N ASP A 59 -1.87 28.25 7.87
CA ASP A 59 -2.49 26.97 8.19
C ASP A 59 -3.85 27.20 8.90
N ILE A 60 -4.93 26.54 8.44
CA ILE A 60 -6.30 26.72 8.95
C ILE A 60 -6.40 26.27 10.42
N SER A 61 -5.41 25.50 10.91
CA SER A 61 -5.19 25.24 12.34
C SER A 61 -4.99 26.52 13.17
N PHE A 62 -4.67 27.66 12.53
CA PHE A 62 -4.54 29.01 13.08
C PHE A 62 -5.57 30.00 12.54
N SER A 63 -6.78 29.54 12.18
CA SER A 63 -7.89 30.48 11.94
C SER A 63 -8.13 31.38 13.16
N ASP A 64 -8.55 32.63 12.95
CA ASP A 64 -8.81 33.62 14.01
C ASP A 64 -9.79 33.13 15.10
N ARG A 65 -10.58 32.09 14.79
CA ARG A 65 -11.46 31.40 15.76
C ARG A 65 -10.74 30.32 16.58
N SER A 66 -9.71 29.64 16.05
CA SER A 66 -8.90 28.70 16.83
C SER A 66 -7.90 29.42 17.75
N LEU A 67 -7.50 30.64 17.39
CA LEU A 67 -6.62 31.49 18.21
C LEU A 67 -7.24 31.85 19.56
N ASN A 68 -8.57 31.79 19.71
CA ASN A 68 -9.29 32.10 20.95
C ASN A 68 -9.58 30.87 21.84
N ASP A 69 -9.14 29.66 21.47
CA ASP A 69 -9.28 28.47 22.30
C ASP A 69 -8.08 28.29 23.24
N VAL A 70 -8.22 28.85 24.44
CA VAL A 70 -7.18 28.86 25.49
C VAL A 70 -6.72 27.46 25.90
N SER A 71 -7.54 26.42 25.65
CA SER A 71 -7.20 25.04 26.01
C SER A 71 -6.07 24.44 25.15
N LEU A 72 -5.78 25.04 24.00
CA LEU A 72 -4.75 24.59 23.06
C LEU A 72 -3.47 25.44 23.11
N ASP A 73 -3.45 26.53 23.89
CA ASP A 73 -2.32 27.47 23.93
C ASP A 73 -1.01 26.84 24.38
N TYR A 74 -1.05 25.95 25.37
CA TYR A 74 0.15 25.22 25.81
C TYR A 74 0.71 24.32 24.72
N ARG A 75 -0.16 23.64 23.96
CA ARG A 75 0.24 22.78 22.84
C ARG A 75 0.79 23.60 21.69
N ARG A 76 0.14 24.72 21.37
CA ARG A 76 0.59 25.68 20.34
C ARG A 76 1.94 26.28 20.69
N MET A 77 2.15 26.67 21.95
CA MET A 77 3.43 27.19 22.44
C MET A 77 4.51 26.12 22.35
N LEU A 78 4.27 24.90 22.83
CA LEU A 78 5.20 23.78 22.63
C LEU A 78 5.51 23.54 21.15
N GLU A 79 4.51 23.59 20.28
CA GLU A 79 4.67 23.37 18.84
C GLU A 79 5.50 24.49 18.17
N LEU A 80 5.28 25.76 18.53
CA LEU A 80 6.06 26.89 18.04
C LEU A 80 7.51 26.87 18.52
N GLU A 81 7.75 26.40 19.75
CA GLU A 81 9.06 26.37 20.39
C GLU A 81 9.89 25.12 20.02
N THR A 82 9.25 23.98 19.78
CA THR A 82 9.94 22.69 19.57
C THR A 82 9.98 22.23 18.12
N SER A 83 9.07 22.71 17.26
CA SER A 83 9.09 22.35 15.84
C SER A 83 10.12 23.21 15.08
N PRO A 84 10.83 22.66 14.09
CA PRO A 84 11.63 23.46 13.17
C PRO A 84 10.78 24.59 12.54
N LYS A 85 11.35 25.76 12.28
CA LYS A 85 10.59 26.93 11.79
C LYS A 85 9.75 26.64 10.54
N ASP A 86 10.31 25.87 9.61
CA ASP A 86 9.66 25.49 8.35
C ASP A 86 8.46 24.54 8.54
N TYR A 87 8.32 23.95 9.73
CA TYR A 87 7.33 22.93 10.04
C TYR A 87 5.92 23.49 10.26
N ASN A 88 5.83 24.76 10.65
CA ASN A 88 4.58 25.48 10.89
C ASN A 88 4.08 26.22 9.64
N GLU A 89 4.81 26.16 8.53
CA GLU A 89 4.42 26.79 7.27
C GLU A 89 3.62 25.82 6.41
N HIS A 90 2.31 26.05 6.27
CA HIS A 90 1.44 25.27 5.40
C HIS A 90 1.91 25.27 3.94
N HIS A 91 1.94 24.10 3.31
CA HIS A 91 2.19 23.96 1.88
C HIS A 91 0.95 23.41 1.15
N PRO A 92 0.51 24.03 0.04
CA PRO A 92 -0.67 23.56 -0.71
C PRO A 92 -0.55 22.13 -1.27
N THR A 93 0.63 21.52 -1.24
CA THR A 93 0.87 20.13 -1.65
C THR A 93 1.38 19.25 -0.52
N LEU A 94 1.31 19.71 0.74
CA LEU A 94 1.78 19.01 1.94
C LEU A 94 3.29 18.66 1.92
N GLY A 95 4.07 19.20 0.98
CA GLY A 95 5.48 18.84 0.76
C GLY A 95 5.72 17.82 -0.35
N PHE A 96 4.68 17.36 -1.06
CA PHE A 96 4.82 16.64 -2.32
C PHE A 96 5.03 17.59 -3.50
N GLY A 97 5.47 17.08 -4.65
CA GLY A 97 5.45 17.85 -5.90
C GLY A 97 4.02 18.20 -6.33
N SER A 98 3.12 17.21 -6.31
CA SER A 98 1.70 17.37 -6.62
C SER A 98 0.81 16.46 -5.78
N ILE A 99 -0.48 16.80 -5.69
CA ILE A 99 -1.54 15.92 -5.18
C ILE A 99 -2.49 15.62 -6.33
N TYR A 100 -2.64 14.33 -6.66
CA TYR A 100 -3.55 13.84 -7.69
C TYR A 100 -4.77 13.16 -7.07
N CYS A 101 -5.94 13.39 -7.65
CA CYS A 101 -7.16 12.65 -7.32
C CYS A 101 -7.70 11.97 -8.58
N ILE A 102 -7.68 10.64 -8.59
CA ILE A 102 -8.25 9.83 -9.65
C ILE A 102 -9.78 9.85 -9.46
N SER A 103 -10.50 10.36 -10.45
CA SER A 103 -11.95 10.48 -10.38
C SER A 103 -12.58 10.39 -11.76
N LEU A 104 -13.76 9.79 -11.86
CA LEU A 104 -14.54 9.83 -13.08
C LEU A 104 -15.09 11.26 -13.33
N PRO A 105 -14.96 11.83 -14.55
CA PRO A 105 -15.46 13.18 -14.85
C PRO A 105 -16.94 13.41 -14.52
N GLN A 106 -17.74 12.35 -14.64
CA GLN A 106 -19.18 12.36 -14.36
C GLN A 106 -19.54 12.24 -12.87
N ARG A 107 -18.61 11.82 -11.99
CA ARG A 107 -18.84 11.72 -10.53
C ARG A 107 -18.71 13.08 -9.85
N LYS A 108 -19.62 13.99 -10.22
CA LYS A 108 -19.65 15.37 -9.68
C LYS A 108 -19.84 15.39 -8.17
N ASP A 109 -20.61 14.44 -7.63
CA ASP A 109 -20.78 14.22 -6.19
C ASP A 109 -19.44 14.02 -5.48
N ARG A 110 -18.59 13.11 -5.98
CA ARG A 110 -17.27 12.80 -5.40
C ARG A 110 -16.29 13.97 -5.60
N ARG A 111 -16.23 14.54 -6.79
CA ARG A 111 -15.34 15.69 -7.07
C ARG A 111 -15.67 16.90 -6.20
N ILE A 112 -16.95 17.23 -6.03
CA ILE A 112 -17.38 18.32 -5.13
C ILE A 112 -16.95 18.04 -3.69
N MET A 113 -17.07 16.80 -3.21
CA MET A 113 -16.61 16.44 -1.87
C MET A 113 -15.09 16.60 -1.74
N MET A 114 -14.32 16.11 -2.72
CA MET A 114 -12.86 16.26 -2.73
C MET A 114 -12.41 17.72 -2.82
N GLU A 115 -13.14 18.58 -3.54
CA GLU A 115 -12.91 20.04 -3.56
C GLU A 115 -13.18 20.67 -2.19
N LYS A 116 -14.23 20.25 -1.47
CA LYS A 116 -14.50 20.71 -0.11
C LYS A 116 -13.40 20.28 0.85
N ILE A 117 -12.93 19.04 0.76
CA ILE A 117 -11.80 18.52 1.54
C ILE A 117 -10.54 19.35 1.23
N ALA A 118 -10.23 19.55 -0.06
CA ALA A 118 -9.08 20.32 -0.48
C ALA A 118 -9.10 21.76 0.08
N LYS A 119 -10.25 22.43 -0.03
CA LYS A 119 -10.48 23.76 0.53
C LYS A 119 -10.34 23.78 2.06
N ALA A 120 -10.87 22.76 2.75
CA ALA A 120 -10.84 22.68 4.20
C ALA A 120 -9.42 22.46 4.74
N LEU A 121 -8.57 21.75 4.00
CA LEU A 121 -7.16 21.51 4.33
C LEU A 121 -6.19 22.55 3.75
N GLY A 122 -6.68 23.50 2.93
CA GLY A 122 -5.82 24.47 2.22
C GLY A 122 -4.99 23.88 1.08
N VAL A 123 -5.24 22.63 0.68
CA VAL A 123 -4.43 21.94 -0.33
C VAL A 123 -4.97 22.13 -1.75
N ARG A 124 -4.10 21.95 -2.73
CA ARG A 124 -4.40 21.98 -4.15
C ARG A 124 -4.35 20.55 -4.71
N VAL A 125 -5.52 20.07 -5.14
CA VAL A 125 -5.70 18.77 -5.76
C VAL A 125 -5.85 18.93 -7.27
N THR A 126 -5.14 18.11 -8.04
CA THR A 126 -5.31 17.99 -9.49
C THR A 126 -6.12 16.73 -9.80
N PHE A 127 -7.30 16.90 -10.40
CA PHE A 127 -8.08 15.74 -10.84
C PHE A 127 -7.44 15.08 -12.06
N VAL A 128 -7.28 13.76 -12.00
CA VAL A 128 -6.96 12.92 -13.15
C VAL A 128 -8.27 12.31 -13.64
N ASP A 129 -8.65 12.67 -14.86
CA ASP A 129 -9.85 12.14 -15.50
C ASP A 129 -9.69 10.64 -15.73
N ALA A 130 -10.40 9.86 -14.93
CA ALA A 130 -10.42 8.41 -15.02
C ALA A 130 -11.28 7.96 -16.21
N ILE A 131 -10.87 6.88 -16.88
CA ILE A 131 -11.71 6.22 -17.88
C ILE A 131 -12.76 5.34 -17.18
N PRO A 132 -14.01 5.31 -17.65
CA PRO A 132 -15.04 4.45 -17.08
C PRO A 132 -14.80 2.99 -17.45
N LYS A 133 -15.35 2.07 -16.62
CA LYS A 133 -15.34 0.62 -16.88
C LYS A 133 -15.98 0.21 -18.21
N SER A 134 -16.87 1.04 -18.75
CA SER A 134 -17.52 0.80 -20.04
C SER A 134 -16.69 1.22 -21.27
N SER A 135 -15.48 1.77 -21.07
CA SER A 135 -14.63 2.21 -22.18
C SER A 135 -14.13 1.02 -23.02
N SER A 136 -14.05 1.20 -24.34
CA SER A 136 -13.59 0.20 -25.30
C SER A 136 -12.21 -0.37 -24.94
N VAL A 137 -11.28 0.50 -24.55
CA VAL A 137 -9.92 0.11 -24.14
C VAL A 137 -9.92 -0.87 -22.97
N VAL A 138 -10.89 -0.81 -22.06
CA VAL A 138 -10.96 -1.73 -20.90
C VAL A 138 -11.18 -3.16 -21.40
N ARG A 139 -12.07 -3.35 -22.38
CA ARG A 139 -12.32 -4.66 -22.98
C ARG A 139 -11.13 -5.13 -23.81
N TRP A 140 -10.50 -4.21 -24.56
CA TRP A 140 -9.28 -4.51 -25.32
C TRP A 140 -8.14 -4.98 -24.40
N ILE A 141 -7.88 -4.28 -23.29
CA ILE A 141 -6.86 -4.66 -22.29
C ILE A 141 -7.19 -6.05 -21.73
N ALA A 142 -8.45 -6.28 -21.36
CA ALA A 142 -8.86 -7.56 -20.79
C ALA A 142 -8.66 -8.74 -21.76
N GLU A 143 -8.92 -8.54 -23.06
CA GLU A 143 -8.67 -9.56 -24.08
C GLU A 143 -7.17 -9.85 -24.23
N ARG A 144 -6.32 -8.83 -24.30
CA ARG A 144 -4.85 -9.01 -24.33
C ARG A 144 -4.34 -9.71 -23.07
N ALA A 145 -4.84 -9.32 -21.90
CA ALA A 145 -4.48 -9.95 -20.63
C ALA A 145 -4.96 -11.41 -20.56
N TRP A 146 -6.13 -11.74 -21.13
CA TRP A 146 -6.63 -13.10 -21.24
C TRP A 146 -5.74 -13.98 -22.12
N GLU A 147 -5.31 -13.49 -23.28
CA GLU A 147 -4.38 -14.21 -24.17
C GLU A 147 -3.06 -14.54 -23.46
N VAL A 148 -2.50 -13.55 -22.74
CA VAL A 148 -1.32 -13.75 -21.89
C VAL A 148 -1.59 -14.82 -20.84
N ARG A 149 -2.78 -14.81 -20.21
CA ARG A 149 -3.14 -15.78 -19.18
C ARG A 149 -3.22 -17.21 -19.71
N GLN A 150 -3.77 -17.41 -20.92
CA GLN A 150 -3.84 -18.73 -21.56
C GLN A 150 -2.44 -19.29 -21.83
N GLU A 151 -1.54 -18.45 -22.35
CA GLU A 151 -0.16 -18.86 -22.61
C GLU A 151 0.61 -19.12 -21.31
N LYS A 152 0.41 -18.26 -20.29
CA LYS A 152 1.04 -18.40 -18.98
C LYS A 152 0.63 -19.70 -18.28
N LEU A 153 -0.65 -20.09 -18.41
CA LEU A 153 -1.16 -21.38 -17.92
C LEU A 153 -0.41 -22.58 -18.52
N GLU A 154 -0.19 -22.57 -19.83
CA GLU A 154 0.55 -23.64 -20.52
C GLU A 154 1.99 -23.72 -20.06
N ARG A 155 2.66 -22.57 -20.01
CA ARG A 155 4.07 -22.50 -19.61
C ARG A 155 4.27 -22.96 -18.17
N ILE A 156 3.44 -22.47 -17.24
CA ILE A 156 3.51 -22.88 -15.84
C ILE A 156 3.21 -24.38 -15.71
N SER A 157 2.14 -24.87 -16.34
CA SER A 157 1.78 -26.30 -16.28
C SER A 157 2.91 -27.18 -16.79
N ASN A 158 3.54 -26.82 -17.90
CA ASN A 158 4.68 -27.54 -18.46
C ASN A 158 5.93 -27.46 -17.57
N HIS A 159 6.18 -26.31 -16.94
CA HIS A 159 7.34 -26.11 -16.07
C HIS A 159 7.21 -26.85 -14.73
N THR A 160 6.02 -26.82 -14.11
CA THR A 160 5.82 -27.36 -12.75
C THR A 160 5.17 -28.75 -12.73
N GLY A 161 4.61 -29.21 -13.84
CA GLY A 161 3.77 -30.42 -13.91
C GLY A 161 2.42 -30.29 -13.20
N LEU A 162 2.01 -29.06 -12.83
CA LEU A 162 0.71 -28.83 -12.21
C LEU A 162 -0.39 -28.89 -13.26
N GLU A 163 -1.54 -29.44 -12.90
CA GLU A 163 -2.74 -29.35 -13.74
C GLU A 163 -3.16 -27.87 -13.89
N LYS A 164 -3.55 -27.48 -15.11
CA LYS A 164 -4.04 -26.11 -15.39
C LYS A 164 -5.15 -25.66 -14.43
N SER A 165 -6.01 -26.58 -14.00
CA SER A 165 -7.11 -26.31 -13.05
C SER A 165 -6.64 -25.88 -11.66
N LYS A 166 -5.39 -26.13 -11.30
CA LYS A 166 -4.77 -25.81 -10.00
C LYS A 166 -3.90 -24.54 -10.04
N ILE A 167 -3.79 -23.91 -11.21
CA ILE A 167 -3.00 -22.70 -11.41
C ILE A 167 -3.94 -21.50 -11.30
N GLY A 168 -3.72 -20.67 -10.28
CA GLY A 168 -4.47 -19.42 -10.11
C GLY A 168 -4.37 -18.85 -8.71
N GLY A 169 -5.35 -18.00 -8.37
CA GLY A 169 -5.40 -17.17 -7.17
C GLY A 169 -4.76 -15.79 -7.42
N MET A 170 -5.44 -14.73 -7.02
CA MET A 170 -5.09 -13.33 -7.31
C MET A 170 -4.69 -12.52 -6.04
N GLY A 171 -4.43 -13.21 -4.94
CA GLY A 171 -3.92 -12.61 -3.70
C GLY A 171 -2.43 -12.27 -3.73
N ALA A 172 -1.91 -11.81 -2.58
CA ALA A 172 -0.49 -11.52 -2.41
C ALA A 172 0.40 -12.73 -2.72
N GLY A 173 1.38 -12.57 -3.61
CA GLY A 173 2.21 -13.68 -4.09
C GLY A 173 1.53 -14.56 -5.14
N SER A 174 0.49 -14.04 -5.80
CA SER A 174 -0.18 -14.71 -6.93
C SER A 174 0.80 -15.24 -7.96
N ILE A 175 0.50 -16.42 -8.49
CA ILE A 175 1.25 -17.05 -9.58
C ILE A 175 1.20 -16.23 -10.88
N TRP A 176 0.15 -15.42 -11.03
CA TRP A 176 -0.02 -14.52 -12.15
C TRP A 176 0.98 -13.36 -12.15
N LEU A 177 1.60 -13.08 -11.01
CA LEU A 177 2.60 -12.02 -10.84
C LEU A 177 4.04 -12.53 -10.94
N THR A 178 4.22 -13.74 -11.48
CA THR A 178 5.56 -14.32 -11.69
C THR A 178 6.29 -13.62 -12.84
N VAL A 179 7.54 -13.26 -12.58
CA VAL A 179 8.50 -12.64 -13.52
C VAL A 179 9.38 -13.70 -14.22
N SER A 180 9.83 -13.40 -15.44
CA SER A 180 10.76 -14.25 -16.22
C SER A 180 12.19 -14.14 -15.71
N GLY A 181 12.95 -15.25 -15.70
CA GLY A 181 14.42 -15.25 -15.67
C GLY A 181 15.07 -14.40 -14.56
N GLY A 182 14.41 -14.29 -13.39
CA GLY A 182 14.78 -13.33 -12.36
C GLY A 182 15.77 -13.89 -11.34
N LYS A 183 16.73 -13.05 -10.88
CA LYS A 183 17.51 -13.33 -9.64
C LYS A 183 16.63 -13.46 -8.40
N ARG A 184 15.39 -12.92 -8.45
CA ARG A 184 14.36 -13.00 -7.41
C ARG A 184 13.04 -13.35 -8.10
N SER A 185 12.48 -14.49 -7.75
CA SER A 185 11.10 -14.86 -8.08
C SER A 185 10.21 -14.63 -6.85
N ASN A 186 8.94 -14.30 -7.09
CA ASN A 186 7.93 -14.26 -6.04
C ASN A 186 7.52 -15.66 -5.55
N LEU A 187 7.82 -16.71 -6.34
CA LEU A 187 7.55 -18.12 -6.05
C LEU A 187 8.76 -18.99 -6.41
N ASP A 188 9.33 -19.68 -5.43
CA ASP A 188 10.54 -20.48 -5.62
C ASP A 188 10.37 -21.60 -6.66
N ILE A 189 9.17 -22.20 -6.74
CA ILE A 189 8.86 -23.24 -7.74
C ILE A 189 8.88 -22.75 -9.19
N LEU A 190 8.88 -21.43 -9.40
CA LEU A 190 8.94 -20.78 -10.71
C LEU A 190 10.19 -19.91 -10.86
N ARG A 191 11.24 -20.15 -10.06
CA ARG A 191 12.43 -19.30 -10.10
C ARG A 191 13.12 -19.28 -11.46
N ASP A 192 13.11 -20.43 -12.15
CA ASP A 192 13.81 -20.64 -13.41
C ASP A 192 12.83 -20.69 -14.61
N ILE A 193 11.59 -20.19 -14.44
CA ILE A 193 10.66 -20.11 -15.55
C ILE A 193 11.10 -19.03 -16.53
N GLU A 194 11.04 -19.35 -17.81
CA GLU A 194 11.31 -18.42 -18.91
C GLU A 194 10.01 -18.06 -19.63
N PHE A 195 9.72 -16.77 -19.63
CA PHE A 195 8.71 -16.17 -20.48
C PHE A 195 9.41 -15.41 -21.63
N PRO A 196 9.05 -15.68 -22.89
CA PRO A 196 9.63 -15.00 -24.03
C PRO A 196 9.13 -13.54 -24.11
N THR A 197 9.88 -12.71 -24.83
CA THR A 197 9.40 -11.39 -25.23
C THR A 197 8.12 -11.54 -26.06
N ARG A 198 7.05 -10.84 -25.68
CA ARG A 198 5.83 -10.77 -26.49
C ARG A 198 5.94 -9.59 -27.42
N GLN A 199 5.68 -9.81 -28.70
CA GLN A 199 5.44 -8.73 -29.67
C GLN A 199 3.94 -8.63 -29.96
N THR A 200 3.51 -7.45 -30.39
CA THR A 200 2.11 -7.19 -30.73
C THR A 200 1.81 -7.76 -32.11
N SER A 201 0.89 -8.71 -32.17
CA SER A 201 0.33 -9.25 -33.42
C SER A 201 -1.16 -8.91 -33.53
N THR A 202 -1.56 -7.73 -33.09
CA THR A 202 -2.94 -7.27 -33.24
C THR A 202 -3.24 -7.00 -34.71
N LYS A 203 -4.49 -7.15 -35.13
CA LYS A 203 -4.90 -6.75 -36.49
C LYS A 203 -4.65 -5.26 -36.79
N ALA A 204 -4.59 -4.44 -35.74
CA ALA A 204 -4.40 -3.00 -35.83
C ALA A 204 -2.96 -2.60 -36.19
N ASP A 205 -1.95 -3.37 -35.79
CA ASP A 205 -0.55 -3.13 -36.16
C ASP A 205 0.22 -4.45 -36.38
N PRO A 206 -0.06 -5.18 -37.48
CA PRO A 206 0.60 -6.45 -37.77
C PRO A 206 2.10 -6.25 -38.01
N GLY A 207 2.94 -6.82 -37.15
CA GLY A 207 4.40 -6.77 -37.27
C GLY A 207 5.09 -5.70 -36.40
N SER A 208 4.35 -5.04 -35.50
CA SER A 208 4.92 -4.14 -34.51
C SER A 208 5.98 -4.85 -33.66
N PRO A 209 7.17 -4.25 -33.45
CA PRO A 209 8.18 -4.81 -32.56
C PRO A 209 7.82 -4.63 -31.07
N LEU A 210 6.82 -3.78 -30.77
CA LEU A 210 6.38 -3.44 -29.42
C LEU A 210 5.65 -4.61 -28.78
N ASP A 211 5.79 -4.78 -27.46
CA ASP A 211 4.87 -5.64 -26.71
C ASP A 211 3.48 -5.01 -26.58
N TRP A 212 2.48 -5.77 -26.13
CA TRP A 212 1.09 -5.31 -26.11
C TRP A 212 0.85 -4.17 -25.10
N VAL A 213 1.65 -4.07 -24.03
CA VAL A 213 1.57 -2.98 -23.06
C VAL A 213 2.29 -1.75 -23.60
N GLU A 214 3.43 -1.92 -24.25
CA GLU A 214 4.09 -0.84 -24.99
C GLU A 214 3.17 -0.27 -26.07
N TYR A 215 2.49 -1.13 -26.84
CA TYR A 215 1.51 -0.73 -27.84
C TYR A 215 0.31 0.00 -27.22
N LEU A 216 -0.23 -0.48 -26.09
CA LEU A 216 -1.28 0.23 -25.36
C LEU A 216 -0.92 1.69 -25.13
N TRP A 217 0.32 1.95 -24.70
CA TRP A 217 0.78 3.29 -24.36
C TRP A 217 1.41 4.06 -25.52
N SER A 218 1.57 3.46 -26.71
CA SER A 218 1.99 4.17 -27.92
C SER A 218 0.83 4.78 -28.69
N VAL A 219 -0.40 4.33 -28.42
CA VAL A 219 -1.62 4.83 -29.06
C VAL A 219 -2.01 6.17 -28.44
N GLU A 220 -2.26 7.19 -29.25
CA GLU A 220 -2.63 8.52 -28.74
C GLU A 220 -4.08 8.54 -28.21
N ASP A 221 -5.02 7.97 -28.97
CA ASP A 221 -6.42 7.89 -28.61
C ASP A 221 -6.81 6.44 -28.29
N HIS A 222 -6.76 6.11 -27.00
CA HIS A 222 -7.10 4.77 -26.52
C HIS A 222 -8.57 4.40 -26.76
N SER A 223 -9.47 5.36 -27.04
CA SER A 223 -10.87 5.03 -27.36
C SER A 223 -11.01 4.22 -28.66
N THR A 224 -10.00 4.28 -29.53
CA THR A 224 -9.91 3.51 -30.78
C THR A 224 -9.57 2.03 -30.55
N LEU A 225 -9.11 1.66 -29.34
CA LEU A 225 -8.76 0.28 -29.01
C LEU A 225 -10.00 -0.53 -28.67
N GLU A 226 -10.39 -1.42 -29.58
CA GLU A 226 -11.55 -2.32 -29.42
C GLU A 226 -11.12 -3.79 -29.40
N ALA A 227 -11.75 -4.59 -28.53
CA ALA A 227 -11.53 -6.03 -28.50
C ALA A 227 -11.85 -6.66 -29.86
N GLU A 228 -11.01 -7.59 -30.31
CA GLU A 228 -11.17 -8.27 -31.58
C GLU A 228 -12.37 -9.23 -31.55
N ARG A 229 -12.71 -9.74 -30.37
CA ARG A 229 -13.92 -10.54 -30.09
C ARG A 229 -15.08 -9.65 -29.65
N PRO A 230 -16.15 -9.52 -30.46
CA PRO A 230 -17.30 -8.68 -30.12
C PRO A 230 -18.07 -9.15 -28.88
N ASP A 231 -18.03 -10.45 -28.58
CA ASP A 231 -18.72 -11.11 -27.47
C ASP A 231 -17.83 -11.31 -26.23
N PHE A 232 -16.67 -10.65 -26.17
CA PHE A 232 -15.75 -10.79 -25.05
C PHE A 232 -16.33 -10.22 -23.75
N ASN A 233 -16.82 -11.12 -22.89
CA ASN A 233 -17.28 -10.82 -21.54
C ASN A 233 -16.08 -10.86 -20.58
N VAL A 234 -15.64 -9.69 -20.09
CA VAL A 234 -14.43 -9.59 -19.26
C VAL A 234 -14.52 -10.45 -18.00
N THR A 235 -15.65 -10.38 -17.29
CA THR A 235 -15.84 -11.10 -16.02
C THR A 235 -15.81 -12.62 -16.22
N GLU A 236 -16.40 -13.11 -17.31
CA GLU A 236 -16.41 -14.55 -17.62
C GLU A 236 -15.04 -15.05 -18.07
N PHE A 237 -14.41 -14.38 -19.03
CA PHE A 237 -13.13 -14.83 -19.61
C PHE A 237 -11.96 -14.69 -18.65
N MET A 238 -11.98 -13.68 -17.75
CA MET A 238 -10.92 -13.45 -16.77
C MET A 238 -11.19 -14.12 -15.42
N TRP A 239 -12.27 -14.92 -15.30
CA TRP A 239 -12.61 -15.62 -14.07
C TRP A 239 -11.52 -16.60 -13.64
N ASP A 240 -11.11 -16.54 -12.38
CA ASP A 240 -10.15 -17.46 -11.80
C ASP A 240 -10.82 -18.34 -10.74
N SER A 241 -11.01 -19.63 -11.04
CA SER A 241 -11.63 -20.59 -10.13
C SER A 241 -10.83 -20.87 -8.86
N ASN A 242 -9.55 -20.51 -8.82
CA ASN A 242 -8.68 -20.63 -7.66
C ASN A 242 -8.63 -19.34 -6.80
N GLU A 243 -9.36 -18.29 -7.17
CA GLU A 243 -9.53 -17.09 -6.34
C GLU A 243 -10.85 -17.15 -5.55
N PRO A 244 -10.81 -17.42 -4.23
CA PRO A 244 -12.01 -17.56 -3.42
C PRO A 244 -12.67 -16.23 -3.04
N ILE A 245 -11.97 -15.10 -3.17
CA ILE A 245 -12.54 -13.78 -2.86
C ILE A 245 -13.09 -13.15 -4.13
N GLU A 246 -14.42 -13.09 -4.21
CA GLU A 246 -15.16 -12.51 -5.35
C GLU A 246 -14.70 -11.08 -5.68
N GLN A 247 -14.40 -10.26 -4.67
CA GLN A 247 -13.93 -8.88 -4.84
C GLN A 247 -12.53 -8.78 -5.46
N ARG A 248 -11.76 -9.87 -5.50
CA ARG A 248 -10.45 -9.94 -6.18
C ARG A 248 -10.56 -10.46 -7.62
N GLN A 249 -11.74 -10.89 -8.05
CA GLN A 249 -11.97 -11.31 -9.43
C GLN A 249 -11.82 -10.13 -10.38
N LEU A 250 -11.18 -10.37 -11.53
CA LEU A 250 -11.06 -9.35 -12.55
C LEU A 250 -12.39 -9.15 -13.26
N ASN A 251 -12.77 -7.89 -13.34
CA ASN A 251 -13.91 -7.39 -14.10
C ASN A 251 -13.52 -6.04 -14.73
N GLU A 252 -14.41 -5.47 -15.52
CA GLU A 252 -14.20 -4.19 -16.21
C GLU A 252 -13.80 -3.06 -15.26
N ALA A 253 -14.40 -3.00 -14.07
CA ALA A 253 -14.10 -1.98 -13.07
C ALA A 253 -12.68 -2.13 -12.52
N THR A 254 -12.24 -3.37 -12.30
CA THR A 254 -10.90 -3.67 -11.78
C THR A 254 -9.82 -3.35 -12.81
N ILE A 255 -10.05 -3.72 -14.08
CA ILE A 255 -9.15 -3.39 -15.20
C ILE A 255 -9.06 -1.88 -15.41
N SER A 256 -10.21 -1.18 -15.39
CA SER A 256 -10.27 0.28 -15.45
C SER A 256 -9.50 0.93 -14.29
N THR A 257 -9.66 0.43 -13.07
CA THR A 257 -8.93 0.93 -11.89
C THR A 257 -7.42 0.78 -12.06
N TYR A 258 -6.96 -0.40 -12.49
CA TYR A 258 -5.55 -0.65 -12.79
C TYR A 258 -5.02 0.35 -13.83
N TYR A 259 -5.73 0.51 -14.94
CA TYR A 259 -5.35 1.42 -16.02
C TYR A 259 -5.21 2.87 -15.52
N ASN A 260 -6.16 3.34 -14.71
CA ASN A 260 -6.18 4.72 -14.21
C ASN A 260 -5.02 5.01 -13.24
N HIS A 261 -4.63 4.03 -12.41
CA HIS A 261 -3.44 4.13 -11.56
C HIS A 261 -2.15 4.20 -12.40
N LEU A 262 -1.99 3.34 -13.43
CA LEU A 262 -0.83 3.40 -14.32
C LEU A 262 -0.75 4.72 -15.10
N ARG A 263 -1.88 5.21 -15.61
CA ARG A 263 -1.95 6.51 -16.28
C ARG A 263 -1.49 7.64 -15.36
N THR A 264 -1.90 7.61 -14.10
CA THR A 264 -1.49 8.61 -13.10
C THR A 264 0.01 8.52 -12.81
N LEU A 265 0.57 7.32 -12.66
CA LEU A 265 2.01 7.12 -12.48
C LEU A 265 2.81 7.60 -13.69
N ARG A 266 2.32 7.39 -14.92
CA ARG A 266 2.92 7.93 -16.15
C ARG A 266 2.95 9.46 -16.14
N MET A 267 1.85 10.09 -15.76
CA MET A 267 1.78 11.56 -15.64
C MET A 267 2.80 12.11 -14.63
N VAL A 268 3.00 11.45 -13.49
CA VAL A 268 4.04 11.82 -12.50
C VAL A 268 5.44 11.78 -13.13
N LEU A 269 5.73 10.71 -13.88
CA LEU A 269 7.02 10.51 -14.55
C LEU A 269 7.25 11.54 -15.67
N GLU A 270 6.27 11.76 -16.53
CA GLU A 270 6.33 12.69 -17.67
C GLU A 270 6.54 14.14 -17.21
N LYS A 271 5.92 14.53 -16.09
CA LYS A 271 6.11 15.85 -15.49
C LYS A 271 7.42 16.00 -14.71
N GLY A 272 8.16 14.90 -14.46
CA GLY A 272 9.41 14.93 -13.70
C GLY A 272 9.23 15.35 -12.24
N GLU A 273 8.06 15.09 -11.65
CA GLU A 273 7.77 15.50 -10.26
C GLU A 273 8.60 14.70 -9.26
N HIS A 274 9.28 15.38 -8.34
CA HIS A 274 10.11 14.72 -7.31
C HIS A 274 9.32 13.69 -6.48
N SER A 275 8.06 13.98 -6.18
CA SER A 275 7.12 13.07 -5.54
C SER A 275 5.67 13.50 -5.79
N ALA A 276 4.72 12.59 -5.62
CA ALA A 276 3.30 12.89 -5.69
C ALA A 276 2.52 12.12 -4.62
N LEU A 277 1.43 12.72 -4.13
CA LEU A 277 0.39 12.03 -3.37
C LEU A 277 -0.75 11.68 -4.33
N ILE A 278 -1.06 10.39 -4.48
CA ILE A 278 -2.14 9.89 -5.33
C ILE A 278 -3.30 9.45 -4.43
N LEU A 279 -4.48 10.00 -4.70
CA LEU A 279 -5.73 9.75 -3.99
C LEU A 279 -6.78 9.17 -4.95
N GLU A 280 -7.65 8.30 -4.43
CA GLU A 280 -8.96 8.02 -5.03
C GLU A 280 -9.99 9.05 -4.55
N ASP A 281 -11.12 9.18 -5.24
CA ASP A 281 -12.13 10.22 -4.99
C ASP A 281 -13.15 9.89 -3.90
N ASP A 282 -12.95 8.79 -3.19
CA ASP A 282 -13.73 8.36 -2.04
C ASP A 282 -12.88 8.23 -0.77
N VAL A 283 -11.97 9.18 -0.53
CA VAL A 283 -11.18 9.26 0.70
C VAL A 283 -11.69 10.31 1.70
N ASP A 284 -11.36 10.06 2.96
CA ASP A 284 -11.36 11.01 4.07
C ASP A 284 -9.96 11.04 4.67
N LEU A 285 -9.57 12.16 5.29
CA LEU A 285 -8.20 12.39 5.77
C LEU A 285 -8.23 12.92 7.20
N GLU A 286 -7.12 12.77 7.91
CA GLU A 286 -6.90 13.48 9.17
C GLU A 286 -6.90 15.00 8.96
N TRP A 287 -7.51 15.73 9.90
CA TRP A 287 -7.53 17.20 9.87
C TRP A 287 -6.12 17.80 9.94
N ASP A 288 -5.23 17.18 10.71
CA ASP A 288 -3.83 17.56 10.87
C ASP A 288 -2.88 16.75 9.97
N LEU A 289 -3.37 16.33 8.79
CA LEU A 289 -2.64 15.50 7.82
C LEU A 289 -1.23 16.01 7.54
N GLU A 290 -1.07 17.31 7.28
CA GLU A 290 0.24 17.90 6.96
C GLU A 290 1.26 17.68 8.08
N ARG A 291 0.84 17.92 9.32
CA ARG A 291 1.68 17.75 10.50
C ARG A 291 2.12 16.29 10.66
N ARG A 292 1.18 15.36 10.51
CA ARG A 292 1.45 13.92 10.60
C ARG A 292 2.40 13.47 9.49
N TRP A 293 2.12 13.89 8.26
CA TRP A 293 2.93 13.56 7.09
C TRP A 293 4.37 14.08 7.22
N ARG A 294 4.57 15.36 7.58
CA ARG A 294 5.91 15.92 7.77
C ARG A 294 6.71 15.18 8.85
N SER A 295 6.03 14.64 9.87
CA SER A 295 6.67 13.89 10.96
C SER A 295 7.17 12.54 10.48
N LEU A 296 6.42 11.92 9.57
CA LEU A 296 6.78 10.65 8.95
C LEU A 296 7.88 10.84 7.90
N GLN A 297 7.72 11.83 7.02
CA GLN A 297 8.56 12.06 5.84
C GLN A 297 10.05 12.20 6.20
N ARG A 298 10.38 12.93 7.27
CA ARG A 298 11.76 13.12 7.77
C ARG A 298 12.48 11.84 8.20
N HIS A 299 11.74 10.75 8.43
CA HIS A 299 12.31 9.45 8.78
C HIS A 299 12.40 8.51 7.58
N LEU A 300 11.87 8.89 6.41
CA LEU A 300 12.05 8.14 5.18
C LEU A 300 13.50 8.25 4.71
N PRO A 301 14.10 7.16 4.19
CA PRO A 301 15.41 7.25 3.55
C PRO A 301 15.30 8.00 2.22
N ASP A 302 16.36 8.67 1.78
CA ASP A 302 16.38 9.43 0.52
C ASP A 302 16.00 8.62 -0.72
N ASP A 303 16.12 7.28 -0.64
CA ASP A 303 15.83 6.34 -1.71
C ASP A 303 14.49 5.60 -1.57
N TRP A 304 13.54 6.15 -0.80
CA TRP A 304 12.17 5.65 -0.71
C TRP A 304 11.47 5.69 -2.09
N GLU A 305 10.67 4.67 -2.38
CA GLU A 305 9.96 4.55 -3.66
C GLU A 305 8.45 4.78 -3.48
N THR A 306 7.84 4.13 -2.49
CA THR A 306 6.41 4.27 -2.19
C THR A 306 6.16 4.41 -0.70
N ILE A 307 5.10 5.14 -0.33
CA ILE A 307 4.57 5.17 1.03
C ILE A 307 3.04 5.12 1.04
N PHE A 308 2.46 4.21 1.79
CA PHE A 308 1.02 4.09 1.96
C PHE A 308 0.54 4.88 3.18
N LEU A 309 -0.11 6.02 2.93
CA LEU A 309 -0.75 6.86 3.97
C LEU A 309 -2.16 6.34 4.32
N GLY A 310 -2.79 5.73 3.33
CA GLY A 310 -4.02 4.97 3.42
C GLY A 310 -3.85 3.64 2.70
N HIS A 311 -4.09 2.55 3.43
CA HIS A 311 -4.11 1.20 2.90
C HIS A 311 -5.11 0.38 3.74
N CYS A 312 -5.43 -0.83 3.27
CA CYS A 312 -6.28 -1.77 3.98
C CYS A 312 -5.52 -3.08 4.13
N TRP A 313 -5.94 -3.87 5.13
CA TRP A 313 -5.56 -5.28 5.25
C TRP A 313 -4.04 -5.52 5.29
N GLY A 314 -3.28 -4.50 5.68
CA GLY A 314 -1.84 -4.57 5.87
C GLY A 314 -1.48 -5.32 7.16
N ARG A 315 -0.25 -5.85 7.22
CA ARG A 315 0.30 -6.47 8.44
C ARG A 315 1.42 -5.65 9.06
N GLU A 316 1.34 -4.36 8.86
CA GLU A 316 2.46 -3.45 9.13
C GLU A 316 2.68 -3.29 10.63
N LEU A 317 1.61 -3.32 11.43
CA LEU A 317 1.68 -3.37 12.90
C LEU A 317 2.40 -4.62 13.45
N LEU A 318 2.50 -5.70 12.69
CA LEU A 318 3.27 -6.90 13.07
C LEU A 318 4.77 -6.75 12.80
N LYS A 319 5.20 -5.62 12.23
CA LYS A 319 6.60 -5.32 11.92
C LYS A 319 7.15 -4.21 12.80
N PRO A 320 8.48 -4.21 13.04
CA PRO A 320 9.12 -3.13 13.76
C PRO A 320 8.84 -1.77 13.11
N GLN A 321 8.67 -0.76 13.97
CA GLN A 321 8.64 0.64 13.59
C GLN A 321 9.98 1.05 12.96
N PHE A 322 9.94 1.98 12.01
CA PHE A 322 11.09 2.48 11.26
C PHE A 322 11.33 3.95 11.59
N GLY A 323 12.16 4.22 12.60
CA GLY A 323 12.55 5.58 12.99
C GLY A 323 11.44 6.45 13.59
N HIS A 324 10.17 6.07 13.42
CA HIS A 324 8.99 6.80 13.90
C HIS A 324 7.92 5.80 14.37
N PRO A 325 7.16 6.08 15.45
CA PRO A 325 6.19 5.14 16.04
C PRO A 325 5.09 4.65 15.10
N HIS A 326 4.77 5.44 14.08
CA HIS A 326 3.72 5.15 13.09
C HIS A 326 4.25 4.74 11.71
N LEU A 327 5.57 4.68 11.53
CA LEU A 327 6.17 4.37 10.23
C LEU A 327 6.68 2.93 10.23
N HIS A 328 6.33 2.16 9.21
CA HIS A 328 6.77 0.78 9.05
C HIS A 328 7.32 0.57 7.64
N ARG A 329 8.27 -0.36 7.49
CA ARG A 329 8.57 -0.90 6.15
C ARG A 329 7.38 -1.74 5.71
N SER A 330 6.87 -1.49 4.50
CA SER A 330 5.71 -2.22 4.00
C SER A 330 6.00 -3.70 3.86
N THR A 331 4.97 -4.50 4.03
CA THR A 331 4.99 -5.95 3.86
C THR A 331 3.94 -6.40 2.85
N ALA A 332 2.70 -5.99 3.06
CA ALA A 332 1.59 -6.37 2.20
C ALA A 332 0.42 -5.37 2.32
N PRO A 333 0.65 -4.06 2.12
CA PRO A 333 -0.45 -3.10 2.07
C PRO A 333 -1.32 -3.42 0.85
N LEU A 334 -2.63 -3.36 1.03
CA LEU A 334 -3.64 -3.45 -0.04
C LEU A 334 -4.45 -2.15 -0.08
N CYS A 335 -5.34 -2.00 -1.07
CA CYS A 335 -5.95 -0.72 -1.43
C CYS A 335 -4.95 0.35 -1.90
N LEU A 336 -5.33 1.15 -2.90
CA LEU A 336 -4.53 2.26 -3.41
C LEU A 336 -5.23 3.62 -3.22
N HIS A 337 -6.11 3.73 -2.22
CA HIS A 337 -6.93 4.92 -2.04
C HIS A 337 -6.13 6.16 -1.62
N GLY A 338 -4.96 6.00 -0.99
CA GLY A 338 -4.08 7.12 -0.65
C GLY A 338 -2.61 6.74 -0.44
N TYR A 339 -1.77 7.01 -1.43
CA TYR A 339 -0.34 6.68 -1.34
C TYR A 339 0.56 7.77 -1.95
N GLY A 340 1.72 7.96 -1.32
CA GLY A 340 2.81 8.77 -1.85
C GLY A 340 3.75 7.94 -2.72
N VAL A 341 4.29 8.55 -3.76
CA VAL A 341 5.27 7.94 -4.67
C VAL A 341 6.37 8.95 -4.99
N SER A 342 7.64 8.52 -4.99
CA SER A 342 8.76 9.35 -5.45
C SER A 342 8.92 9.23 -6.96
N LEU A 343 9.67 10.13 -7.62
CA LEU A 343 9.94 10.02 -9.06
C LEU A 343 10.54 8.65 -9.43
N ARG A 344 11.50 8.19 -8.62
CA ARG A 344 12.11 6.87 -8.75
C ARG A 344 11.09 5.76 -8.52
N GLY A 345 10.23 5.92 -7.53
CA GLY A 345 9.14 4.99 -7.25
C GLY A 345 8.15 4.88 -8.41
N ALA A 346 7.77 6.00 -9.04
CA ALA A 346 6.86 6.02 -10.17
C ALA A 346 7.47 5.27 -11.35
N LYS A 347 8.75 5.53 -11.67
CA LYS A 347 9.51 4.77 -12.66
C LYS A 347 9.53 3.28 -12.34
N ARG A 348 9.86 2.92 -11.09
CA ARG A 348 9.98 1.52 -10.67
C ARG A 348 8.66 0.78 -10.69
N LEU A 349 7.57 1.43 -10.25
CA LEU A 349 6.23 0.88 -10.32
C LEU A 349 5.80 0.66 -11.77
N LEU A 350 6.05 1.61 -12.67
CA LEU A 350 5.74 1.45 -14.09
C LEU A 350 6.51 0.29 -14.72
N GLU A 351 7.82 0.16 -14.45
CA GLU A 351 8.61 -1.00 -14.90
C GLU A 351 7.98 -2.34 -14.47
N LEU A 352 7.50 -2.42 -13.21
CA LEU A 352 6.91 -3.65 -12.66
C LEU A 352 5.47 -3.90 -13.14
N TYR A 353 4.66 -2.85 -13.24
CA TYR A 353 3.27 -2.94 -13.69
C TYR A 353 3.14 -3.13 -15.20
N SER A 354 4.12 -2.68 -15.99
CA SER A 354 4.11 -2.74 -17.45
C SER A 354 4.82 -3.97 -18.02
N ASP A 355 5.32 -4.89 -17.18
CA ASP A 355 5.78 -6.19 -17.68
C ASP A 355 4.62 -6.92 -18.39
N PRO A 356 4.78 -7.32 -19.67
CA PRO A 356 3.69 -7.85 -20.48
C PRO A 356 3.11 -9.18 -19.98
N TRP A 357 3.80 -9.85 -19.06
CA TRP A 357 3.35 -11.08 -18.39
C TRP A 357 2.68 -10.84 -17.04
N ILE A 358 2.77 -9.63 -16.50
CA ILE A 358 2.20 -9.23 -15.20
C ILE A 358 1.02 -8.27 -15.38
N ALA A 359 1.12 -7.38 -16.38
CA ALA A 359 0.18 -6.30 -16.59
C ALA A 359 -1.27 -6.81 -16.62
N PHE A 360 -2.11 -6.23 -15.75
CA PHE A 360 -3.54 -6.51 -15.67
C PHE A 360 -3.93 -7.97 -15.34
N GLN A 361 -3.01 -8.76 -14.78
CA GLN A 361 -3.28 -10.15 -14.41
C GLN A 361 -3.94 -10.31 -13.04
N THR A 362 -3.86 -9.31 -12.17
CA THR A 362 -4.54 -9.24 -10.88
C THR A 362 -5.07 -7.82 -10.64
N PRO A 363 -5.92 -7.59 -9.63
CA PRO A 363 -6.20 -6.23 -9.17
C PRO A 363 -4.90 -5.46 -8.89
N VAL A 364 -4.91 -4.15 -9.14
CA VAL A 364 -3.69 -3.32 -9.10
C VAL A 364 -3.03 -3.30 -7.72
N ASP A 365 -3.82 -3.28 -6.66
CA ASP A 365 -3.34 -3.27 -5.29
C ASP A 365 -2.68 -4.60 -4.88
N THR A 366 -3.15 -5.73 -5.40
CA THR A 366 -2.57 -7.05 -5.08
C THR A 366 -1.18 -7.28 -5.71
N CYS A 367 -0.80 -6.44 -6.68
CA CYS A 367 0.56 -6.41 -7.22
C CYS A 367 1.59 -5.91 -6.19
N ILE A 368 1.23 -4.94 -5.36
CA ILE A 368 2.15 -4.25 -4.45
C ILE A 368 2.88 -5.21 -3.49
N PRO A 369 2.22 -6.14 -2.78
CA PRO A 369 2.91 -7.11 -1.93
C PRO A 369 3.96 -7.94 -2.69
N THR A 370 3.69 -8.27 -3.96
CA THR A 370 4.65 -8.99 -4.82
C THR A 370 5.81 -8.09 -5.21
N PHE A 371 5.55 -6.83 -5.57
CA PHE A 371 6.58 -5.86 -5.93
C PHE A 371 7.52 -5.57 -4.77
N ILE A 372 7.01 -5.50 -3.53
CA ILE A 372 7.83 -5.41 -2.31
C ILE A 372 8.78 -6.60 -2.20
N LYS A 373 8.30 -7.83 -2.40
CA LYS A 373 9.15 -9.04 -2.43
C LYS A 373 10.21 -8.99 -3.53
N LEU A 374 9.87 -8.41 -4.68
CA LEU A 374 10.80 -8.20 -5.81
C LEU A 374 11.77 -7.04 -5.57
N GLY A 375 11.63 -6.29 -4.48
CA GLY A 375 12.59 -5.28 -4.02
C GLY A 375 12.11 -3.83 -4.07
N LEU A 376 10.81 -3.58 -4.27
CA LEU A 376 10.23 -2.23 -4.15
C LEU A 376 10.44 -1.70 -2.72
N ARG A 377 11.04 -0.52 -2.60
CA ARG A 377 11.33 0.16 -1.33
C ARG A 377 10.10 0.92 -0.83
N SER A 378 9.21 0.17 -0.21
CA SER A 378 7.92 0.67 0.25
C SER A 378 7.85 0.84 1.77
N PHE A 379 7.09 1.85 2.19
CA PHE A 379 6.75 2.16 3.58
C PHE A 379 5.24 2.27 3.78
N SER A 380 4.77 2.07 4.99
CA SER A 380 3.36 2.18 5.33
C SER A 380 3.19 2.92 6.65
N VAL A 381 2.11 3.67 6.77
CA VAL A 381 1.73 4.38 7.99
C VAL A 381 0.69 3.58 8.75
N GLU A 382 0.88 3.44 10.07
CA GLU A 382 -0.08 2.80 10.97
C GLU A 382 -0.23 3.56 12.31
N PRO A 383 -1.45 3.90 12.75
CA PRO A 383 -2.71 3.77 12.01
C PRO A 383 -2.72 4.65 10.74
N THR A 384 -3.52 4.28 9.75
CA THR A 384 -3.66 5.06 8.50
C THR A 384 -4.19 6.46 8.77
N ILE A 385 -3.64 7.44 8.03
CA ILE A 385 -4.04 8.86 8.13
C ILE A 385 -4.91 9.32 6.94
N ILE A 386 -5.19 8.39 6.02
CA ILE A 386 -6.13 8.51 4.91
C ILE A 386 -6.96 7.23 4.85
N ASN A 387 -8.28 7.35 4.88
CA ASN A 387 -9.20 6.21 4.90
C ASN A 387 -10.26 6.32 3.82
N GLN A 388 -10.75 5.19 3.32
CA GLN A 388 -11.90 5.18 2.41
C GLN A 388 -13.15 5.71 3.13
N SER A 389 -13.72 6.76 2.59
CA SER A 389 -15.04 7.27 2.93
C SER A 389 -16.10 6.25 2.51
N LYS A 390 -17.05 5.99 3.41
CA LYS A 390 -18.20 5.09 3.17
C LYS A 390 -19.51 5.85 2.99
N ILE A 391 -19.41 7.14 2.65
CA ILE A 391 -20.58 8.04 2.51
C ILE A 391 -21.25 7.85 1.14
N LEU A 392 -20.45 7.64 0.09
CA LEU A 392 -20.94 7.53 -1.28
C LEU A 392 -20.78 6.09 -1.79
N SER A 393 -21.62 5.70 -2.76
CA SER A 393 -21.56 4.38 -3.38
C SER A 393 -20.27 4.17 -4.16
N SER A 394 -19.79 2.93 -4.17
CA SER A 394 -18.61 2.47 -4.89
C SER A 394 -18.96 2.08 -6.34
N ASP A 395 -18.06 2.38 -7.28
CA ASP A 395 -18.23 2.03 -8.70
C ASP A 395 -17.72 0.62 -9.05
N ILE A 396 -16.97 0.01 -8.13
CA ILE A 396 -16.31 -1.30 -8.27
C ILE A 396 -17.14 -2.40 -7.59
N GLN A 397 -17.48 -2.21 -6.31
CA GLN A 397 -18.26 -3.12 -5.48
C GLN A 397 -19.68 -2.60 -5.28
N LEU A 398 -20.65 -3.50 -5.11
CA LEU A 398 -22.04 -3.15 -4.76
C LEU A 398 -22.09 -2.36 -3.43
N GLY A 399 -22.96 -1.35 -3.36
CA GLY A 399 -23.12 -0.51 -2.17
C GLY A 399 -21.97 0.49 -1.99
N THR A 400 -21.47 0.65 -0.76
CA THR A 400 -20.33 1.54 -0.40
C THR A 400 -18.99 0.77 -0.34
N GLY A 401 -18.96 -0.43 -0.93
CA GLY A 401 -17.83 -1.35 -0.89
C GLY A 401 -17.71 -2.12 0.43
N SER A 402 -16.48 -2.47 0.81
CA SER A 402 -16.19 -3.18 2.06
C SER A 402 -16.81 -2.48 3.27
N LYS A 403 -17.37 -3.28 4.19
CA LYS A 403 -17.90 -2.81 5.49
C LYS A 403 -16.81 -2.29 6.43
N TRP A 404 -15.55 -2.67 6.18
CA TRP A 404 -14.43 -2.16 6.97
C TRP A 404 -14.21 -0.68 6.66
N LYS A 405 -14.03 0.11 7.72
CA LYS A 405 -13.71 1.53 7.67
C LYS A 405 -12.58 1.78 8.65
N GLY A 406 -11.45 2.28 8.17
CA GLY A 406 -10.36 2.71 9.03
C GLY A 406 -10.81 3.83 9.99
N LEU A 407 -10.12 3.93 11.13
CA LEU A 407 -10.39 4.97 12.12
C LEU A 407 -9.53 6.20 11.79
N LEU A 408 -10.18 7.37 11.66
CA LEU A 408 -9.51 8.66 11.72
C LEU A 408 -9.81 9.29 13.08
N GLU A 409 -8.77 9.82 13.73
CA GLU A 409 -8.90 10.55 15.00
C GLU A 409 -9.73 11.82 14.81
N ASP A 410 -9.45 12.57 13.73
CA ASP A 410 -10.08 13.85 13.45
C ASP A 410 -10.41 14.01 11.95
N SER A 411 -11.53 13.40 11.54
CA SER A 411 -11.99 13.38 10.15
C SER A 411 -12.33 14.78 9.61
N VAL A 412 -11.74 15.10 8.45
CA VAL A 412 -12.04 16.31 7.67
C VAL A 412 -13.50 16.34 7.25
N ILE A 413 -14.03 15.24 6.72
CA ILE A 413 -15.43 15.20 6.27
C ILE A 413 -16.39 15.43 7.45
N LYS A 414 -16.15 14.83 8.62
CA LYS A 414 -16.97 15.08 9.82
C LYS A 414 -16.99 16.57 10.20
N ARG A 415 -15.84 17.26 10.12
CA ARG A 415 -15.74 18.70 10.38
C ARG A 415 -16.53 19.53 9.36
N ILE A 416 -16.42 19.20 8.08
CA ILE A 416 -17.18 19.87 7.01
C ILE A 416 -18.68 19.70 7.26
N LEU A 417 -19.16 18.48 7.48
CA LEU A 417 -20.58 18.20 7.73
C LEU A 417 -21.09 18.95 8.96
N LYS A 418 -20.33 18.95 10.07
CA LYS A 418 -20.66 19.71 11.28
C LYS A 418 -20.75 21.22 11.00
N SER A 419 -19.86 21.77 10.17
CA SER A 419 -19.89 23.18 9.79
C SER A 419 -21.09 23.54 8.89
N GLU A 420 -21.60 22.56 8.13
CA GLU A 420 -22.81 22.68 7.31
C GLU A 420 -24.11 22.45 8.11
N GLY A 421 -24.02 22.24 9.43
CA GLY A 421 -25.17 21.97 10.29
C GLY A 421 -25.80 20.59 10.07
N LYS A 422 -25.10 19.66 9.40
CA LYS A 422 -25.55 18.28 9.20
C LYS A 422 -25.17 17.43 10.40
N ASP A 423 -26.11 16.62 10.90
CA ASP A 423 -25.84 15.79 12.06
C ASP A 423 -24.90 14.64 11.70
N SER A 424 -23.82 14.51 12.46
CA SER A 424 -22.81 13.46 12.28
C SER A 424 -23.36 12.03 12.38
N LYS A 425 -24.53 11.87 13.01
CA LYS A 425 -25.24 10.60 13.18
C LYS A 425 -25.89 10.07 11.88
N GLU A 426 -26.24 10.94 10.93
CA GLU A 426 -26.86 10.50 9.66
C GLU A 426 -25.88 9.78 8.72
N PHE A 427 -24.57 9.98 8.92
CA PHE A 427 -23.51 9.42 8.06
C PHE A 427 -22.57 8.47 8.82
N SER A 428 -22.78 8.28 10.12
CA SER A 428 -22.27 7.12 10.83
C SER A 428 -23.13 5.92 10.45
N ALA A 429 -22.84 5.28 9.31
CA ALA A 429 -23.05 3.84 9.27
C ALA A 429 -22.36 3.29 10.52
N GLU A 430 -23.16 2.76 11.45
CA GLU A 430 -22.76 2.37 12.79
C GLU A 430 -21.31 1.89 12.79
N GLN A 431 -20.43 2.58 13.53
CA GLN A 431 -19.24 1.93 14.07
C GLN A 431 -19.78 0.79 14.94
N ARG A 432 -20.08 -0.34 14.33
CA ARG A 432 -20.31 -1.56 15.08
C ARG A 432 -18.95 -1.94 15.61
N ASP A 433 -18.72 -1.55 16.86
CA ASP A 433 -17.66 -2.10 17.69
C ASP A 433 -17.59 -3.60 17.44
N GLY A 434 -16.49 -4.07 16.85
CA GLY A 434 -16.27 -5.50 16.58
C GLY A 434 -15.91 -5.90 15.15
N ILE A 435 -15.94 -5.00 14.15
CA ILE A 435 -15.31 -5.30 12.84
C ILE A 435 -13.81 -5.01 12.95
N VAL A 436 -13.11 -5.99 13.51
CA VAL A 436 -11.64 -6.08 13.54
C VAL A 436 -11.12 -5.97 12.10
N ASP A 437 -10.00 -5.28 11.87
CA ASP A 437 -9.36 -5.29 10.55
C ASP A 437 -9.16 -6.76 10.13
N PRO A 438 -9.67 -7.21 8.97
CA PRO A 438 -9.46 -8.58 8.49
C PRO A 438 -7.98 -9.01 8.48
N ALA A 439 -7.03 -8.07 8.41
CA ALA A 439 -5.61 -8.39 8.55
C ALA A 439 -5.12 -8.62 10.00
N SER A 440 -5.88 -8.15 10.99
CA SER A 440 -5.71 -8.52 12.40
C SER A 440 -6.42 -9.82 12.79
N GLU A 441 -7.24 -10.41 11.90
CA GLU A 441 -7.60 -11.82 12.02
C GLU A 441 -6.37 -12.68 11.69
N SER A 442 -5.90 -13.47 12.67
CA SER A 442 -4.80 -14.40 12.45
C SER A 442 -5.15 -15.34 11.28
N ILE A 443 -4.34 -15.35 10.21
CA ILE A 443 -4.39 -16.45 9.25
C ILE A 443 -4.27 -17.74 10.05
N ARG A 444 -5.30 -18.58 9.98
CA ARG A 444 -5.14 -19.99 10.36
C ARG A 444 -3.96 -20.49 9.54
N PRO A 445 -2.88 -20.97 10.16
CA PRO A 445 -1.71 -21.40 9.40
C PRO A 445 -2.18 -22.34 8.30
N LEU A 446 -1.71 -22.09 7.06
CA LEU A 446 -1.75 -23.09 5.99
C LEU A 446 -1.48 -24.45 6.65
N PRO A 447 -2.38 -25.44 6.51
CA PRO A 447 -2.18 -26.71 7.18
C PRO A 447 -0.81 -27.20 6.75
N SER A 448 0.14 -27.19 7.69
CA SER A 448 1.47 -27.69 7.46
C SER A 448 1.29 -29.08 6.86
N LEU A 449 1.90 -29.36 5.71
CA LEU A 449 1.89 -30.69 5.10
C LEU A 449 2.34 -31.78 6.10
N LEU A 450 3.05 -31.38 7.18
CA LEU A 450 3.41 -32.23 8.31
C LEU A 450 2.24 -32.74 9.17
N LEU A 451 1.07 -32.08 9.18
CA LEU A 451 -0.09 -32.51 10.00
C LEU A 451 -1.01 -33.51 9.28
N LEU A 452 -0.85 -33.68 7.96
CA LEU A 452 -1.52 -34.74 7.19
C LEU A 452 -0.77 -36.09 7.26
N LEU A 453 0.51 -36.09 7.66
CA LEU A 453 1.29 -37.32 7.87
C LEU A 453 1.24 -37.84 9.31
N SER A 454 0.76 -37.06 10.29
CA SER A 454 0.59 -37.53 11.67
C SER A 454 -0.79 -38.16 11.94
N ARG A 455 -1.82 -37.82 11.15
CA ARG A 455 -3.16 -38.43 11.27
C ARG A 455 -3.35 -39.72 10.48
N ARG A 456 -2.47 -40.07 9.52
CA ARG A 456 -2.48 -41.38 8.85
C ARG A 456 -1.60 -42.45 9.51
N LYS A 457 -0.79 -42.12 10.52
CA LYS A 457 -0.02 -43.11 11.30
C LYS A 457 -0.71 -43.58 12.59
N ILE A 458 -1.77 -42.93 13.04
CA ILE A 458 -2.49 -43.32 14.27
C ILE A 458 -3.60 -44.38 13.99
N SER A 459 -4.03 -44.55 12.74
CA SER A 459 -4.96 -45.64 12.37
C SER A 459 -4.28 -46.96 11.95
N PHE A 460 -2.94 -47.00 11.86
CA PHE A 460 -2.21 -48.23 11.52
C PHE A 460 -1.60 -48.96 12.74
N ILE A 461 -1.51 -48.29 13.90
CA ILE A 461 -1.01 -48.88 15.16
C ILE A 461 -2.14 -49.50 16.01
N LEU A 462 -3.41 -49.19 15.71
CA LEU A 462 -4.57 -49.80 16.38
C LEU A 462 -5.16 -51.04 15.66
N LEU A 463 -4.63 -51.42 14.49
CA LEU A 463 -5.05 -52.63 13.77
C LEU A 463 -4.10 -53.82 13.92
N ILE A 464 -2.95 -53.68 14.60
CA ILE A 464 -1.97 -54.77 14.88
C ILE A 464 -1.94 -55.13 16.38
N ARG A 465 -3.07 -54.95 17.09
CA ARG A 465 -3.23 -55.40 18.49
C ARG A 465 -4.50 -56.22 18.76
N LYS A 466 -5.09 -56.79 17.71
CA LYS A 466 -6.22 -57.75 17.79
C LYS A 466 -6.00 -59.08 17.05
N SER A 467 -4.74 -59.45 16.76
CA SER A 467 -4.40 -60.79 16.22
C SER A 467 -3.19 -61.45 16.90
N CYS A 468 -2.94 -61.14 18.17
CA CYS A 468 -2.06 -61.91 19.05
C CYS A 468 -2.54 -61.79 20.51
N GLN A 469 -3.65 -62.45 20.80
CA GLN A 469 -3.95 -63.13 22.06
C GLN A 469 -5.14 -64.05 21.86
#